data_AF-A0A2E4DS49-F1
#
_entry.id   AF-A0A2E4DS49-F1
#
_cell.length_a   1.000
_cell.length_b   1.000
_cell.length_c   1.000
_cell.angle_alpha   90.00
_cell.angle_beta   90.00
_cell.angle_gamma   90.00
#
_symmetry.space_group_name_H-M   'P 1'
#
loop_
_entity.id
_entity.type
_entity.pdbx_description
1 polymer ?
#
loop_
_entity_poly.entity_id
_entity_poly.type
_entity_poly.pdbx_seq_one_letter_code
_entity_poly.pdbx_strand_id
1 'polypeptide(L)'
;MGNQKIEDLEVPLAVGATDFSNGQRVIIVKGSLVDAIRASISVPVLFAPYFHPVEEKWLVDGGLSQNFPLDDAIRQYSGNNIIGVDVASGLKADFAFSDHKPNWKVNNVKHVFERVLRIYLSNQQIHFPKDDRVQIITPQPPNYTASDIFKLKEIYQEGRQTAEDFLRVEQLT
;
A
#
# COMPACT_ATOMS: atom_id res chain seq x y z
N MET A 1 7.47 14.56 13.99
CA MET A 1 6.69 14.93 12.79
C MET A 1 5.75 16.04 13.24
N GLY A 2 6.02 17.25 12.77
CA GLY A 2 5.47 18.50 13.33
C GLY A 2 4.16 18.94 12.68
N ASN A 3 3.81 20.22 12.88
CA ASN A 3 2.62 20.90 12.35
C ASN A 3 2.72 21.19 10.83
N GLN A 4 3.36 20.30 10.08
CA GLN A 4 3.62 20.46 8.65
C GLN A 4 2.37 20.12 7.85
N LYS A 5 2.09 20.91 6.82
CA LYS A 5 0.98 20.67 5.91
C LYS A 5 1.43 20.04 4.61
N ILE A 6 0.54 19.28 3.97
CA ILE A 6 0.80 18.60 2.70
C ILE A 6 1.10 19.61 1.58
N GLU A 7 0.34 20.69 1.51
CA GLU A 7 0.47 21.73 0.50
C GLU A 7 1.79 22.53 0.60
N ASP A 8 2.49 22.44 1.73
CA ASP A 8 3.75 23.14 1.98
C ASP A 8 4.98 22.27 1.63
N LEU A 9 4.78 21.04 1.11
CA LEU A 9 5.86 20.13 0.73
C LEU A 9 6.47 20.53 -0.62
N GLU A 10 7.81 20.42 -0.73
CA GLU A 10 8.52 20.66 -1.99
C GLU A 10 8.10 19.69 -3.10
N VAL A 11 7.80 18.44 -2.71
CA VAL A 11 7.28 17.41 -3.60
C VAL A 11 5.77 17.27 -3.36
N PRO A 12 4.91 17.49 -4.37
CA PRO A 12 3.47 17.30 -4.23
C PRO A 12 3.14 15.89 -3.74
N LEU A 13 2.26 15.80 -2.74
CA LEU A 13 1.90 14.56 -2.10
C LEU A 13 0.38 14.38 -2.09
N ALA A 14 -0.07 13.19 -2.46
CA ALA A 14 -1.44 12.74 -2.31
C ALA A 14 -1.44 11.46 -1.46
N VAL A 15 -2.28 11.42 -0.44
CA VAL A 15 -2.36 10.31 0.51
C VAL A 15 -3.72 9.64 0.41
N GLY A 16 -3.75 8.34 0.14
CA GLY A 16 -4.98 7.58 0.03
C GLY A 16 -5.48 7.04 1.36
N ALA A 17 -6.78 7.13 1.60
CA ALA A 17 -7.47 6.53 2.72
C ALA A 17 -8.82 5.96 2.27
N THR A 18 -9.48 5.21 3.14
CA THR A 18 -10.82 4.68 2.89
C THR A 18 -11.79 5.23 3.93
N ASP A 19 -12.90 5.82 3.50
CA ASP A 19 -14.00 6.18 4.38
C ASP A 19 -14.63 4.90 4.94
N PHE A 20 -14.53 4.73 6.25
CA PHE A 20 -14.92 3.50 6.92
C PHE A 20 -16.44 3.29 6.89
N SER A 21 -17.23 4.35 6.67
CA SER A 21 -18.69 4.30 6.72
C SER A 21 -19.29 3.73 5.45
N ASN A 22 -18.70 4.04 4.29
CA ASN A 22 -19.25 3.71 2.97
C ASN A 22 -18.26 2.97 2.05
N GLY A 23 -17.02 2.75 2.51
CA GLY A 23 -15.97 2.07 1.74
C GLY A 23 -15.40 2.90 0.58
N GLN A 24 -15.78 4.16 0.45
CA GLN A 24 -15.33 5.01 -0.64
C GLN A 24 -13.90 5.48 -0.43
N ARG A 25 -13.23 5.68 -1.56
CA ARG A 25 -11.88 6.20 -1.61
C ARG A 25 -11.84 7.67 -1.22
N VAL A 26 -10.85 8.05 -0.41
CA VAL A 26 -10.57 9.43 -0.02
C VAL A 26 -9.11 9.74 -0.36
N ILE A 27 -8.86 10.86 -1.03
CA ILE A 27 -7.51 11.31 -1.39
C ILE A 27 -7.26 12.65 -0.73
N ILE A 28 -6.29 12.65 0.17
CA ILE A 28 -5.95 13.80 1.01
C ILE A 28 -4.73 14.47 0.39
N VAL A 29 -4.91 15.71 -0.06
CA VAL A 29 -3.88 16.52 -0.75
C VAL A 29 -3.55 17.83 -0.02
N LYS A 30 -4.19 18.09 1.10
CA LYS A 30 -4.04 19.32 1.89
C LYS A 30 -4.28 19.07 3.38
N GLY A 31 -3.81 19.97 4.22
CA GLY A 31 -3.96 19.92 5.67
C GLY A 31 -2.81 19.17 6.35
N SER A 32 -3.05 18.72 7.58
CA SER A 32 -2.03 18.09 8.43
C SER A 32 -1.45 16.82 7.79
N LEU A 33 -0.13 16.83 7.55
CA LEU A 33 0.59 15.66 7.04
C LEU A 33 0.47 14.46 7.99
N VAL A 34 0.49 14.72 9.30
CA VAL A 34 0.37 13.68 10.32
C VAL A 34 -1.02 13.05 10.30
N ASP A 35 -2.08 13.84 10.15
CA ASP A 35 -3.45 13.32 10.08
C ASP A 35 -3.67 12.45 8.85
N ALA A 36 -3.16 12.89 7.70
CA ALA A 36 -3.27 12.14 6.46
C ALA A 36 -2.53 10.80 6.55
N ILE A 37 -1.27 10.81 7.02
CA ILE A 37 -0.50 9.56 7.21
C ILE A 37 -1.20 8.67 8.24
N ARG A 38 -1.64 9.22 9.38
CA ARG A 38 -2.30 8.46 10.45
C ARG A 38 -3.58 7.79 9.95
N ALA A 39 -4.37 8.46 9.12
CA ALA A 39 -5.53 7.87 8.44
C ALA A 39 -5.10 6.74 7.50
N SER A 40 -4.15 7.01 6.60
CA SER A 40 -3.69 6.07 5.57
C SER A 40 -3.05 4.79 6.11
N ILE A 41 -2.49 4.79 7.33
CA ILE A 41 -1.87 3.60 7.95
C ILE A 41 -2.78 2.93 9.00
N SER A 42 -4.06 3.31 9.07
CA SER A 42 -5.05 2.75 10.02
C SER A 42 -5.55 1.38 9.56
N VAL A 43 -4.65 0.39 9.45
CA VAL A 43 -5.00 -0.97 9.03
C VAL A 43 -5.96 -1.59 10.05
N PRO A 44 -7.15 -2.07 9.63
CA PRO A 44 -8.09 -2.74 10.53
C PRO A 44 -7.40 -3.89 11.27
N VAL A 45 -7.85 -4.17 12.51
CA VAL A 45 -7.26 -5.14 13.45
C VAL A 45 -5.98 -4.68 14.14
N LEU A 46 -5.12 -3.91 13.46
CA LEU A 46 -3.91 -3.36 14.08
C LEU A 46 -4.18 -2.00 14.74
N PHE A 47 -5.00 -1.17 14.10
CA PHE A 47 -5.32 0.16 14.58
C PHE A 47 -6.83 0.42 14.53
N ALA A 48 -7.33 1.24 15.46
CA ALA A 48 -8.67 1.78 15.37
C ALA A 48 -8.79 2.75 14.17
N PRO A 49 -9.97 2.86 13.53
CA PRO A 49 -10.26 3.91 12.57
C PRO A 49 -9.89 5.28 13.12
N TYR A 50 -9.40 6.17 12.26
CA TYR A 50 -8.97 7.51 12.63
C TYR A 50 -10.03 8.53 12.22
N PHE A 51 -10.49 9.37 13.16
CA PHE A 51 -11.34 10.50 12.80
C PHE A 51 -10.48 11.63 12.22
N HIS A 52 -10.64 11.91 10.93
CA HIS A 52 -9.89 12.97 10.25
C HIS A 52 -10.66 14.29 10.38
N PRO A 53 -10.10 15.31 11.07
CA PRO A 53 -10.86 16.49 11.47
C PRO A 53 -11.29 17.38 10.31
N VAL A 54 -10.49 17.47 9.23
CA VAL A 54 -10.81 18.31 8.06
C VAL A 54 -11.73 17.62 7.06
N GLU A 55 -11.66 16.29 6.99
CA GLU A 55 -12.52 15.51 6.08
C GLU A 55 -13.85 15.16 6.76
N GLU A 56 -13.91 15.34 8.10
CA GLU A 56 -15.04 15.03 8.98
C GLU A 56 -15.52 13.58 8.84
N LYS A 57 -14.58 12.65 8.67
CA LYS A 57 -14.84 11.23 8.40
C LYS A 57 -14.00 10.32 9.29
N TRP A 58 -14.53 9.14 9.58
CA TRP A 58 -13.73 8.04 10.10
C TRP A 58 -13.04 7.34 8.93
N LEU A 59 -11.71 7.41 8.92
CA LEU A 59 -10.87 6.88 7.87
C LEU A 59 -10.07 5.67 8.35
N VAL A 60 -9.87 4.71 7.45
CA VAL A 60 -8.99 3.55 7.63
C VAL A 60 -7.96 3.51 6.49
N ASP A 61 -7.06 2.53 6.57
CA ASP A 61 -6.02 2.31 5.57
C ASP A 61 -6.55 2.32 4.13
N GLY A 62 -5.86 3.03 3.24
CA GLY A 62 -6.28 3.25 1.86
C GLY A 62 -6.32 1.96 1.03
N GLY A 63 -5.59 0.93 1.45
CA GLY A 63 -5.57 -0.37 0.81
C GLY A 63 -6.94 -1.05 0.78
N LEU A 64 -7.84 -0.74 1.72
CA LEU A 64 -9.20 -1.28 1.66
C LEU A 64 -10.00 -0.78 0.46
N SER A 65 -9.70 0.40 -0.07
CA SER A 65 -10.35 0.91 -1.29
C SER A 65 -9.48 0.73 -2.53
N GLN A 66 -8.17 0.95 -2.40
CA GLN A 66 -7.21 0.83 -3.48
C GLN A 66 -5.77 0.74 -2.94
N ASN A 67 -5.25 -0.47 -2.86
CA ASN A 67 -3.89 -0.78 -2.38
C ASN A 67 -2.78 -0.25 -3.29
N PHE A 68 -3.04 -0.17 -4.59
CA PHE A 68 -2.11 0.40 -5.56
C PHE A 68 -2.81 1.52 -6.32
N PRO A 69 -2.62 2.80 -5.90
CA PRO A 69 -3.39 3.96 -6.36
C PRO A 69 -3.03 4.45 -7.77
N LEU A 70 -2.70 3.53 -8.69
CA LEU A 70 -2.19 3.85 -10.03
C LEU A 70 -3.14 4.73 -10.84
N ASP A 71 -4.43 4.44 -10.78
CA ASP A 71 -5.50 5.23 -11.39
C ASP A 71 -5.44 6.72 -11.06
N ASP A 72 -5.11 7.05 -9.81
CA ASP A 72 -4.99 8.44 -9.39
C ASP A 72 -3.71 9.06 -9.90
N ALA A 73 -2.60 8.32 -9.84
CA ALA A 73 -1.35 8.79 -10.42
C ALA A 73 -1.54 9.12 -11.91
N ILE A 74 -2.17 8.23 -12.68
CA ILE A 74 -2.45 8.42 -14.11
C ILE A 74 -3.33 9.65 -14.37
N ARG A 75 -4.40 9.83 -13.58
CA ARG A 75 -5.34 10.94 -13.77
C ARG A 75 -4.79 12.29 -13.32
N GLN A 76 -4.01 12.33 -12.25
CA GLN A 76 -3.54 13.56 -11.62
C GLN A 76 -2.18 14.03 -12.16
N TYR A 77 -1.34 13.10 -12.63
CA TYR A 77 -0.02 13.42 -13.15
C TYR A 77 -0.05 13.57 -14.67
N SER A 78 0.40 14.73 -15.16
CA SER A 78 0.47 15.04 -16.58
C SER A 78 1.88 14.90 -17.18
N GLY A 79 2.87 14.45 -16.40
CA GLY A 79 4.21 14.21 -16.90
C GLY A 79 4.32 12.90 -17.68
N ASN A 80 5.55 12.57 -18.08
CA ASN A 80 5.82 11.50 -19.04
C ASN A 80 6.04 10.13 -18.38
N ASN A 81 6.48 10.09 -17.12
CA ASN A 81 6.88 8.86 -16.45
C ASN A 81 6.18 8.72 -15.09
N ILE A 82 5.50 7.60 -14.88
CA ILE A 82 4.87 7.21 -13.62
C ILE A 82 5.59 5.94 -13.14
N ILE A 83 6.32 6.05 -12.04
CA ILE A 83 6.99 4.90 -11.43
C ILE A 83 6.12 4.38 -10.28
N GLY A 84 5.61 3.16 -10.45
CA GLY A 84 4.86 2.46 -9.42
C GLY A 84 5.76 1.49 -8.65
N VAL A 85 5.78 1.57 -7.33
CA VAL A 85 6.55 0.64 -6.49
C VAL A 85 5.59 -0.37 -5.85
N ASP A 86 5.56 -1.58 -6.41
CA ASP A 86 4.71 -2.65 -5.87
C ASP A 86 5.49 -3.49 -4.87
N VAL A 87 5.14 -3.33 -3.59
CA VAL A 87 5.70 -4.11 -2.47
C VAL A 87 4.74 -5.18 -1.97
N ALA A 88 3.61 -5.39 -2.67
CA ALA A 88 2.72 -6.48 -2.32
C ALA A 88 3.48 -7.79 -2.52
N SER A 89 3.80 -8.47 -1.41
CA SER A 89 4.20 -9.86 -1.48
C SER A 89 3.00 -10.61 -2.04
N GLY A 90 3.16 -11.19 -3.24
CA GLY A 90 2.16 -12.11 -3.80
C GLY A 90 1.76 -13.13 -2.73
N LEU A 91 0.51 -13.59 -2.76
CA LEU A 91 -0.02 -14.54 -1.76
C LEU A 91 0.90 -15.76 -1.65
N LYS A 92 1.84 -15.73 -0.72
CA LYS A 92 2.76 -16.84 -0.53
C LYS A 92 1.94 -18.06 -0.08
N ALA A 93 2.41 -19.22 -0.53
CA ALA A 93 1.92 -20.54 -0.14
C ALA A 93 2.48 -20.97 1.23
N ASP A 94 3.12 -20.08 1.98
CA ASP A 94 3.60 -20.31 3.34
C ASP A 94 2.46 -20.44 4.36
N PHE A 95 1.25 -19.98 4.03
CA PHE A 95 0.00 -20.53 4.55
C PHE A 95 -0.59 -21.54 3.55
N ALA A 96 0.07 -22.69 3.41
CA ALA A 96 -0.42 -23.80 2.60
C ALA A 96 -1.65 -24.43 3.25
N PHE A 97 -2.84 -23.89 2.98
CA PHE A 97 -4.09 -24.61 3.25
C PHE A 97 -4.09 -26.00 2.58
N SER A 98 -3.31 -26.18 1.50
CA SER A 98 -3.12 -27.44 0.77
C SER A 98 -2.43 -28.54 1.58
N ASP A 99 -1.61 -28.20 2.57
CA ASP A 99 -0.92 -29.18 3.43
C ASP A 99 -1.81 -29.69 4.57
N HIS A 100 -3.00 -29.10 4.71
CA HIS A 100 -3.94 -29.38 5.77
C HIS A 100 -5.06 -30.32 5.28
N LYS A 101 -5.20 -31.48 5.93
CA LYS A 101 -6.26 -32.48 5.67
C LYS A 101 -7.67 -31.86 5.76
N PRO A 102 -8.71 -32.47 5.14
CA PRO A 102 -10.08 -31.93 5.11
C PRO A 102 -10.75 -31.61 6.45
N ASN A 103 -10.17 -32.02 7.60
CA ASN A 103 -10.69 -31.80 8.94
C ASN A 103 -9.94 -30.71 9.74
N TRP A 104 -9.02 -29.96 9.12
CA TRP A 104 -8.30 -28.90 9.80
C TRP A 104 -9.23 -27.72 10.12
N LYS A 105 -9.22 -27.28 11.38
CA LYS A 105 -10.00 -26.13 11.85
C LYS A 105 -9.07 -24.95 12.09
N VAL A 106 -9.35 -23.81 11.47
CA VAL A 106 -8.68 -22.56 11.80
C VAL A 106 -9.21 -22.08 13.15
N ASN A 107 -8.43 -22.24 14.21
CA ASN A 107 -8.87 -21.89 15.57
C ASN A 107 -8.61 -20.41 15.92
N ASN A 108 -8.11 -19.59 14.98
CA ASN A 108 -7.74 -18.20 15.23
C ASN A 108 -8.38 -17.27 14.20
N VAL A 109 -9.45 -16.59 14.62
CA VAL A 109 -10.19 -15.61 13.80
C VAL A 109 -9.30 -14.48 13.26
N LYS A 110 -8.24 -14.09 14.00
CA LYS A 110 -7.29 -13.07 13.56
C LYS A 110 -6.53 -13.53 12.31
N HIS A 111 -6.06 -14.78 12.29
CA HIS A 111 -5.34 -15.32 11.13
C HIS A 111 -6.25 -15.51 9.92
N VAL A 112 -7.51 -15.93 10.13
CA VAL A 112 -8.50 -15.98 9.05
C VAL A 112 -8.70 -14.59 8.46
N PHE A 113 -8.92 -13.58 9.30
CA PHE A 113 -9.13 -12.21 8.85
C PHE A 113 -7.90 -11.64 8.14
N GLU A 114 -6.70 -11.80 8.69
CA GLU A 114 -5.44 -11.40 8.04
C GLU A 114 -5.28 -12.05 6.66
N ARG A 115 -5.67 -13.32 6.51
CA ARG A 115 -5.63 -14.01 5.21
C ARG A 115 -6.68 -13.45 4.25
N VAL A 116 -7.91 -13.21 4.71
CA VAL A 116 -8.98 -12.60 3.90
C VAL A 116 -8.54 -11.22 3.42
N LEU A 117 -7.99 -10.39 4.32
CA LEU A 117 -7.49 -9.06 3.98
C LEU A 117 -6.38 -9.14 2.94
N ARG A 118 -5.39 -10.04 3.10
CA ARG A 118 -4.32 -10.23 2.10
C ARG A 118 -4.86 -10.65 0.73
N ILE A 119 -5.82 -11.59 0.68
CA ILE A 119 -6.44 -12.02 -0.57
C ILE A 119 -7.16 -10.84 -1.23
N TYR A 120 -7.94 -10.09 -0.44
CA TYR A 120 -8.65 -8.92 -0.91
C TYR A 120 -7.70 -7.88 -1.53
N LEU A 121 -6.64 -7.50 -0.81
CA LEU A 121 -5.65 -6.53 -1.27
C LEU A 121 -4.91 -7.00 -2.52
N SER A 122 -4.56 -8.29 -2.60
CA SER A 122 -3.90 -8.87 -3.79
C SER A 122 -4.82 -8.89 -5.02
N ASN A 123 -6.12 -9.12 -4.84
CA ASN A 123 -7.07 -9.15 -5.95
C ASN A 123 -7.37 -7.76 -6.54
N GLN A 124 -7.15 -6.67 -5.79
CA GLN A 124 -7.33 -5.31 -6.30
C GLN A 124 -6.34 -4.95 -7.43
N GLN A 125 -5.22 -5.66 -7.54
CA GLN A 125 -4.15 -5.36 -8.51
C GLN A 125 -4.37 -6.01 -9.90
N ILE A 126 -5.44 -6.80 -10.09
CA ILE A 126 -5.67 -7.60 -11.30
C ILE A 126 -6.07 -6.75 -12.53
N HIS A 127 -6.48 -5.49 -12.32
CA HIS A 127 -7.00 -4.61 -13.38
C HIS A 127 -6.35 -3.24 -13.40
N PHE A 128 -5.01 -3.20 -13.49
CA PHE A 128 -4.35 -1.92 -13.73
C PHE A 128 -4.70 -1.35 -15.11
N PRO A 129 -5.04 -0.06 -15.20
CA PRO A 129 -5.18 0.61 -16.48
C PRO A 129 -3.86 0.51 -17.25
N LYS A 130 -3.96 0.25 -18.55
CA LYS A 130 -2.81 0.34 -19.45
C LYS A 130 -2.53 1.80 -19.75
N ASP A 131 -1.35 2.27 -19.38
CA ASP A 131 -0.87 3.61 -19.69
C ASP A 131 0.64 3.50 -19.96
N ASP A 132 1.08 3.98 -21.13
CA ASP A 132 2.46 3.83 -21.61
C ASP A 132 3.48 4.58 -20.75
N ARG A 133 3.02 5.52 -19.91
CA ARG A 133 3.86 6.27 -18.97
C ARG A 133 4.23 5.43 -17.75
N VAL A 134 3.54 4.32 -17.51
CA VAL A 134 3.63 3.54 -16.27
C VAL A 134 4.71 2.49 -16.36
N GLN A 135 5.65 2.55 -15.44
CA GLN A 135 6.66 1.53 -15.21
C GLN A 135 6.53 1.04 -13.77
N ILE A 136 6.36 -0.28 -13.59
CA ILE A 136 6.23 -0.89 -12.26
C ILE A 136 7.55 -1.52 -11.88
N ILE A 137 8.08 -1.13 -10.72
CA ILE A 137 9.19 -1.83 -10.07
C ILE A 137 8.64 -2.66 -8.92
N THR A 138 9.03 -3.92 -8.89
CA THR A 138 8.70 -4.86 -7.82
C THR A 138 10.02 -5.31 -7.23
N PRO A 139 10.39 -4.82 -6.02
CA PRO A 139 11.50 -5.38 -5.30
C PRO A 139 11.31 -6.89 -5.17
N GLN A 140 12.29 -7.67 -5.63
CA GLN A 140 12.28 -9.12 -5.46
C GLN A 140 12.16 -9.37 -3.95
N PRO A 141 11.16 -10.12 -3.46
CA PRO A 141 11.02 -10.28 -2.02
C PRO A 141 11.83 -11.48 -1.52
N PRO A 142 12.61 -11.32 -0.43
CA PRO A 142 12.90 -12.36 0.52
C PRO A 142 11.62 -12.58 1.33
N ASN A 143 11.68 -13.50 2.26
CA ASN A 143 10.54 -13.91 3.08
C ASN A 143 10.18 -12.89 4.18
N TYR A 144 9.85 -11.65 3.78
CA TYR A 144 9.45 -10.58 4.69
C TYR A 144 7.93 -10.39 4.76
N THR A 145 7.48 -10.07 5.97
CA THR A 145 6.12 -9.80 6.37
C THR A 145 6.04 -8.42 7.01
N ALA A 146 4.83 -7.88 7.19
CA ALA A 146 4.63 -6.61 7.88
C ALA A 146 5.16 -6.60 9.34
N SER A 147 5.42 -7.77 9.92
CA SER A 147 5.99 -7.93 11.26
C SER A 147 7.52 -8.02 11.31
N ASP A 148 8.23 -8.10 10.17
CA ASP A 148 9.70 -8.23 10.11
C ASP A 148 10.45 -6.91 10.39
N ILE A 149 10.02 -6.15 11.41
CA ILE A 149 10.56 -4.83 11.78
C ILE A 149 12.07 -4.90 12.13
N PHE A 150 12.55 -6.05 12.61
CA PHE A 150 13.98 -6.22 12.92
C PHE A 150 14.87 -6.36 11.68
N LYS A 151 14.29 -6.56 10.49
CA LYS A 151 15.01 -6.73 9.22
C LYS A 151 14.97 -5.48 8.34
N LEU A 152 14.58 -4.33 8.90
CA LEU A 152 14.44 -3.06 8.17
C LEU A 152 15.68 -2.68 7.34
N LYS A 153 16.89 -2.95 7.84
CA LYS A 153 18.13 -2.65 7.10
C LYS A 153 18.27 -3.48 5.83
N GLU A 154 17.94 -4.76 5.90
CA GLU A 154 17.99 -5.68 4.75
C GLU A 154 16.92 -5.30 3.73
N ILE A 155 15.67 -5.10 4.19
CA ILE A 155 14.53 -4.66 3.37
C ILE A 155 14.87 -3.36 2.61
N TYR A 156 15.48 -2.40 3.30
CA TYR A 156 15.91 -1.14 2.69
C TYR A 156 16.99 -1.34 1.62
N GLN A 157 18.01 -2.15 1.90
CA GLN A 157 19.11 -2.39 0.95
C GLN A 157 18.63 -3.03 -0.34
N GLU A 158 17.67 -3.95 -0.24
CA GLU A 158 17.09 -4.63 -1.39
C GLU A 158 16.18 -3.74 -2.23
N GLY A 159 15.32 -2.95 -1.57
CA GLY A 159 14.52 -1.93 -2.27
C GLY A 159 15.42 -0.94 -3.01
N ARG A 160 16.54 -0.55 -2.38
CA ARG A 160 17.55 0.31 -3.00
C ARG A 160 18.24 -0.35 -4.20
N GLN A 161 18.68 -1.60 -4.07
CA GLN A 161 19.32 -2.34 -5.16
C GLN A 161 18.38 -2.47 -6.36
N THR A 162 17.11 -2.81 -6.11
CA THR A 162 16.07 -2.89 -7.15
C THR A 162 15.92 -1.56 -7.89
N ALA A 163 15.86 -0.45 -7.16
CA ALA A 163 15.75 0.88 -7.76
C ALA A 163 17.01 1.25 -8.57
N GLU A 164 18.21 0.94 -8.07
CA GLU A 164 19.47 1.19 -8.78
C GLU A 164 19.56 0.39 -10.09
N ASP A 165 19.15 -0.87 -10.09
CA ASP A 165 19.16 -1.72 -11.29
C ASP A 165 18.14 -1.25 -12.33
N PHE A 166 16.95 -0.84 -11.88
CA PHE A 166 15.94 -0.25 -12.75
C PHE A 166 16.45 1.03 -13.45
N LEU A 167 17.07 1.95 -12.70
CA LEU A 167 17.61 3.19 -13.25
C LEU A 167 18.76 2.96 -14.24
N ARG A 168 19.56 1.90 -14.07
CA ARG A 168 20.62 1.54 -15.02
C ARG A 168 20.06 1.06 -16.35
N VAL A 169 18.97 0.29 -16.33
CA VAL A 169 18.33 -0.23 -17.55
C VAL A 169 17.71 0.93 -18.35
N GLU A 170 17.00 1.85 -17.70
CA GLU A 170 16.41 3.03 -18.35
C GLU A 170 17.45 3.97 -18.97
N GLN A 171 18.67 4.05 -18.42
CA GLN A 171 19.75 4.85 -19.01
C GLN A 171 20.40 4.22 -20.25
N LEU A 172 20.12 2.95 -20.53
CA LEU A 172 20.68 2.19 -21.67
C LEU A 172 19.71 2.09 -22.86
N THR A 173 18.48 2.58 -22.72
CA THR A 173 17.40 2.62 -23.72
C THR A 173 17.10 4.04 -24.18
#